data_AF-A0A920IBL1-F1
#
_entry.id   AF-A0A920IBL1-F1
#
_cell.length_a   1.000
_cell.length_b   1.000
_cell.length_c   1.000
_cell.angle_alpha   90.00
_cell.angle_beta   90.00
_cell.angle_gamma   90.00
#
_symmetry.space_group_name_H-M   'P 1'
#
loop_
_entity.id
_entity.type
_entity.pdbx_description
1 polymer ?
#
loop_
_entity_poly.entity_id
_entity_poly.type
_entity_poly.pdbx_seq_one_letter_code
_entity_poly.pdbx_strand_id
1 'polypeptide(L)' 'MAGRNLNDSVPSFLVKNINKKLKKGSRILLLGLSFKENVGDIRNSKSIELVKSLKKKNLL' A
#
# COMPACT_ATOMS: atom_id res chain seq x y z
N MET A 1 11.78 -18.53 5.88
CA MET A 1 11.33 -17.15 5.55
C MET A 1 9.79 -17.02 5.40
N ALA A 2 8.96 -17.73 6.18
CA ALA A 2 7.50 -17.65 6.02
C ALA A 2 6.91 -16.28 6.40
N GLY A 3 7.38 -15.66 7.50
CA GLY A 3 6.87 -14.37 7.95
C GLY A 3 7.16 -13.21 6.99
N ARG A 4 8.33 -13.23 6.33
CA ARG A 4 8.67 -12.22 5.30
C ARG A 4 7.73 -12.35 4.10
N ASN A 5 7.54 -13.58 3.62
CA ASN A 5 6.65 -13.84 2.49
C ASN A 5 5.21 -13.39 2.79
N LEU A 6 4.71 -13.63 4.01
CA LEU A 6 3.42 -13.12 4.44
C LEU A 6 3.39 -11.58 4.40
N ASN A 7 4.37 -10.92 4.99
CA ASN A 7 4.46 -9.45 5.02
C ASN A 7 4.53 -8.83 3.61
N ASP A 8 5.26 -9.47 2.70
CA ASP A 8 5.39 -9.01 1.31
C ASP A 8 4.11 -9.22 0.49
N SER A 9 3.21 -10.10 0.96
CA SER A 9 1.90 -10.31 0.32
C SER A 9 0.85 -9.25 0.69
N VAL A 10 1.03 -8.55 1.82
CA VAL A 10 0.03 -7.62 2.38
C VAL A 10 -0.38 -6.51 1.39
N PRO A 11 0.53 -5.81 0.69
CA PRO A 11 0.14 -4.77 -0.27
C PRO A 11 -0.79 -5.30 -1.37
N SER A 12 -0.51 -6.48 -1.92
CA SER A 12 -1.34 -7.10 -2.96
C SER A 12 -2.74 -7.45 -2.45
N PHE A 13 -2.82 -7.97 -1.23
CA PHE A 13 -4.09 -8.25 -0.56
C PHE A 13 -4.92 -6.96 -0.35
N LEU A 14 -4.30 -5.88 0.12
CA LEU A 14 -4.97 -4.60 0.33
C LEU A 14 -5.46 -3.98 -1.00
N VAL A 15 -4.64 -3.98 -2.05
CA VAL A 15 -5.05 -3.47 -3.38
C VAL A 15 -6.30 -4.17 -3.90
N LYS A 16 -6.38 -5.51 -3.77
CA LYS A 16 -7.57 -6.27 -4.19
C LYS A 16 -8.83 -5.83 -3.44
N ASN A 17 -8.72 -5.57 -2.14
CA ASN A 17 -9.84 -5.13 -1.31
C ASN A 17 -10.24 -3.67 -1.60
N ILE A 18 -9.26 -2.79 -1.81
CA ILE A 18 -9.49 -1.39 -2.17
C ILE A 18 -10.20 -1.29 -3.54
N ASN A 19 -9.73 -2.05 -4.54
CA ASN A 19 -10.32 -2.05 -5.88
C ASN A 19 -11.81 -2.45 -5.88
N LYS A 20 -12.21 -3.36 -4.99
CA LYS A 20 -13.62 -3.77 -4.86
C LYS A 20 -14.53 -2.67 -4.30
N LYS A 21 -13.96 -1.69 -3.59
CA LYS A 21 -14.71 -0.63 -2.89
C LYS A 21 -14.66 0.72 -3.61
N LEU A 22 -13.66 0.96 -4.44
CA LEU A 22 -13.49 2.21 -5.16
C LEU A 22 -14.30 2.25 -6.46
N LYS A 23 -14.82 3.43 -6.80
CA LYS A 23 -15.31 3.73 -8.14
C LYS A 23 -14.15 4.21 -9.00
N LYS A 24 -14.21 3.97 -10.31
CA LYS A 24 -13.20 4.49 -11.24
C LYS A 24 -13.16 6.01 -11.16
N GLY A 25 -11.96 6.58 -11.04
CA GLY A 25 -11.75 8.04 -10.91
C GLY A 25 -11.92 8.60 -9.49
N SER A 26 -12.11 7.75 -8.47
CA SER A 26 -12.07 8.18 -7.08
C SER A 26 -10.70 8.76 -6.69
N ARG A 27 -10.70 9.86 -5.94
CA ARG A 27 -9.48 10.39 -5.30
C ARG A 27 -9.17 9.59 -4.04
N ILE A 28 -7.89 9.29 -3.82
CA ILE A 28 -7.42 8.56 -2.64
C ILE A 28 -6.54 9.50 -1.82
N LEU A 29 -6.85 9.66 -0.53
CA LEU A 29 -5.97 10.33 0.43
C LEU A 29 -5.06 9.29 1.08
N LEU A 30 -3.75 9.58 1.10
CA LEU A 30 -2.75 8.76 1.78
C LEU A 30 -2.29 9.46 3.05
N LEU A 31 -2.50 8.79 4.20
CA LEU A 31 -2.03 9.27 5.50
C LEU A 31 -0.96 8.30 6.02
N GLY A 32 0.24 8.82 6.28
CA GLY A 32 1.39 8.04 6.73
C GLY A 32 2.24 7.47 5.58
N LEU A 33 3.52 7.82 5.60
CA LEU A 33 4.52 7.39 4.61
C LEU A 33 5.70 6.65 5.23
N SER A 34 6.02 6.94 6.48
CA SER A 34 7.12 6.32 7.20
C SER A 34 6.89 4.82 7.42
N PHE A 35 7.97 4.10 7.70
CA PHE A 35 7.97 2.68 8.04
C PHE A 35 7.15 2.39 9.32
N LYS A 36 7.20 3.33 10.27
CA LYS A 36 6.44 3.30 11.53
C LYS A 36 6.21 4.73 12.03
N GLU A 37 5.46 4.88 13.10
CA GLU A 37 5.18 6.15 13.76
C GLU A 37 6.44 6.84 14.29
N ASN A 38 6.37 8.17 14.42
CA ASN A 38 7.37 9.02 15.06
C ASN A 38 8.80 8.90 14.51
N VAL A 39 8.95 8.47 13.25
CA VAL A 39 10.24 8.39 12.56
C VAL A 39 10.11 8.80 11.11
N GLY A 40 11.09 9.52 10.56
CA GLY A 40 11.14 9.92 9.16
C GLY A 40 11.67 8.85 8.20
N ASP A 41 11.84 7.60 8.64
CA ASP A 41 12.41 6.53 7.83
C ASP A 41 11.36 5.97 6.87
N ILE A 42 11.62 6.05 5.57
CA ILE A 42 10.74 5.56 4.50
C ILE A 42 11.20 4.23 3.90
N ARG A 43 12.36 3.71 4.33
CA ARG A 43 12.91 2.47 3.80
C ARG A 43 11.99 1.31 4.19
N ASN A 44 11.70 0.44 3.22
CA ASN A 44 10.79 -0.71 3.38
C ASN A 44 9.37 -0.36 3.89
N SER A 45 8.93 0.90 3.73
CA SER A 45 7.58 1.30 4.12
C SER A 45 6.53 0.58 3.26
N LYS A 46 5.66 -0.19 3.91
CA LYS A 46 4.56 -0.88 3.25
C LYS A 46 3.51 0.09 2.69
N SER A 47 3.37 1.29 3.26
CA SER A 47 2.53 2.35 2.69
C SER A 47 3.03 2.78 1.31
N ILE A 48 4.35 2.90 1.12
CA ILE A 48 4.95 3.23 -0.17
C ILE A 48 4.75 2.07 -1.18
N GLU A 49 4.97 0.82 -0.75
CA GLU A 49 4.73 -0.35 -1.60
C GLU A 49 3.25 -0.46 -2.03
N LEU A 50 2.31 -0.17 -1.15
CA LEU A 50 0.88 -0.15 -1.43
C LEU A 50 0.54 0.90 -2.50
N VAL A 51 1.05 2.12 -2.36
CA VAL A 51 0.82 3.20 -3.35
C VAL A 51 1.41 2.83 -4.71
N LYS A 52 2.63 2.28 -4.75
CA LYS A 52 3.22 1.78 -6.01
C LYS A 52 2.34 0.69 -6.65
N SER A 53 1.78 -0.20 -5.84
CA SER A 53 0.88 -1.27 -6.30
C SER A 53 -0.45 -0.73 -6.84
N LEU A 54 -1.04 0.29 -6.19
CA LEU A 54 -2.23 0.99 -6.67
C LEU A 54 -1.96 1.70 -8.01
N LYS A 55 -0.83 2.41 -8.14
CA LYS A 55 -0.42 3.05 -9.41
C LYS A 55 -0.24 2.03 -10.53
N LYS A 56 0.44 0.90 -10.25
CA LYS A 56 0.63 -0.19 -11.22
C LYS A 56 -0.68 -0.83 -11.70
N LYS A 57 -1.76 -0.71 -10.91
CA LYS A 57 -3.10 -1.20 -11.24
C LYS A 57 -4.01 -0.11 -11.83
N ASN A 58 -3.50 1.10 -12.09
CA ASN A 58 -4.26 2.25 -12.58
C ASN A 58 -5.47 2.59 -11.69
N LEU A 59 -5.29 2.48 -10.37
CA LEU A 59 -6.30 2.84 -9.36
C LEU A 59 -6.04 4.19 -8.69
N LEU A 60 -4.94 4.85 -9.08
CA LEU A 60 -4.56 6.20 -8.72
C LEU A 60 -4.55 7.09 -9.96
#